data_AF-A0A957S6N7-F1
#
_entry.id   AF-A0A957S6N7-F1
#
_cell.length_a   1.000
_cell.length_b   1.000
_cell.length_c   1.000
_cell.angle_alpha   90.00
_cell.angle_beta   90.00
_cell.angle_gamma   90.00
#
_symmetry.space_group_name_H-M   'P 1'
#
loop_
_entity.id
_entity.type
_entity.pdbx_description
1 polymer ?
#
loop_
_entity_poly.entity_id
_entity_poly.type
_entity_poly.pdbx_seq_one_letter_code
_entity_poly.pdbx_strand_id
1 'polypeptide(L)'
;TYRALTDWLRTNTTAQESVAYIEIGYLGYFSQNRIVDLAGLVDPAVTAHIASDGFSWGFEAYHPDYYVDNPAFDWALGDLRPQLADYEERFVIEGFDDAPNIRILQRKE
;
A
#
# COMPACT_ATOMS: atom_id res chain seq x y z
N THR A 1 3.77 13.51 6.54
CA THR A 1 3.35 12.12 6.26
C THR A 1 3.65 11.72 4.82
N TYR A 2 2.91 12.20 3.82
CA TYR A 2 3.07 11.75 2.42
C TYR A 2 4.45 12.01 1.78
N ARG A 3 5.08 13.16 2.06
CA ARG A 3 6.45 13.43 1.58
C ARG A 3 7.47 12.41 2.11
N ALA A 4 7.41 12.11 3.41
CA ALA A 4 8.32 11.14 4.03
C ALA A 4 8.14 9.73 3.44
N LEU A 5 6.89 9.33 3.19
CA LEU A 5 6.56 8.09 2.49
C LEU A 5 7.21 8.02 1.10
N THR A 6 6.99 9.05 0.28
CA THR A 6 7.50 9.06 -1.11
C THR A 6 9.01 9.21 -1.18
N ASP A 7 9.62 9.97 -0.25
CA ASP A 7 11.07 10.11 -0.16
C ASP A 7 11.73 8.78 0.26
N TRP A 8 11.11 8.06 1.19
CA TRP A 8 11.57 6.73 1.58
C TRP A 8 11.47 5.76 0.40
N LEU A 9 10.31 5.66 -0.25
CA LEU A 9 10.11 4.75 -1.39
C LEU A 9 11.11 5.03 -2.51
N ARG A 10 11.26 6.29 -2.93
CA ARG A 10 12.20 6.68 -3.99
C ARG A 10 13.65 6.32 -3.66
N THR A 11 14.03 6.30 -2.38
CA THR A 11 15.41 6.05 -1.95
C THR A 11 15.69 4.57 -1.72
N ASN A 12 14.67 3.78 -1.37
CA ASN A 12 14.83 2.41 -0.87
C ASN A 12 14.23 1.34 -1.78
N THR A 13 13.66 1.73 -2.93
CA THR A 13 13.04 0.81 -3.88
C THR A 13 13.47 1.13 -5.31
N THR A 14 13.20 0.22 -6.22
CA THR A 14 13.45 0.31 -7.66
C THR A 14 12.14 0.51 -8.42
N ALA A 15 12.23 1.04 -9.65
CA ALA A 15 11.06 1.25 -10.50
C ALA A 15 10.35 -0.07 -10.92
N GLN A 16 11.03 -1.21 -10.77
CA GLN A 16 10.48 -2.54 -11.03
C GLN A 16 9.65 -3.07 -9.85
N GLU A 17 9.93 -2.61 -8.63
CA GLU A 17 9.19 -2.99 -7.44
C GLU A 17 7.84 -2.27 -7.37
N SER A 18 6.85 -3.03 -6.92
CA SER A 18 5.46 -2.63 -6.84
C SER A 18 5.04 -2.22 -5.43
N VAL A 19 4.22 -1.17 -5.33
CA VAL A 19 3.75 -0.61 -4.06
C VAL A 19 2.23 -0.59 -4.07
N ALA A 20 1.60 -1.29 -3.11
CA ALA A 20 0.16 -1.24 -2.90
C ALA A 20 -0.23 -0.18 -1.86
N TYR A 21 -1.23 0.63 -2.21
CA TYR A 21 -1.87 1.60 -1.30
C TYR A 21 -3.24 2.00 -1.83
N ILE A 22 -4.14 2.43 -0.94
CA ILE A 22 -5.50 2.82 -1.32
C ILE A 22 -5.61 4.26 -1.84
N GLU A 23 -4.73 5.18 -1.43
CA GLU A 23 -4.68 6.56 -1.95
C GLU A 23 -3.48 6.78 -2.89
N ILE A 24 -3.63 6.36 -4.15
CA ILE A 24 -2.52 6.26 -5.10
C ILE A 24 -2.03 7.59 -5.70
N GLY A 25 -2.84 8.65 -5.64
CA GLY A 25 -2.60 9.88 -6.41
C GLY A 25 -1.28 10.59 -6.06
N TYR A 26 -0.92 10.64 -4.77
CA TYR A 26 0.34 11.27 -4.34
C TYR A 26 1.54 10.33 -4.53
N LEU A 27 1.37 9.03 -4.31
CA LEU A 27 2.43 8.03 -4.43
C LEU A 27 2.96 7.93 -5.86
N GLY A 28 2.07 7.73 -6.84
CA GLY A 28 2.45 7.56 -8.23
C GLY A 28 3.19 8.77 -8.82
N TYR A 29 2.92 9.97 -8.30
CA TYR A 29 3.60 11.19 -8.76
C TYR A 29 5.04 11.31 -8.24
N PHE A 30 5.32 10.86 -7.01
CA PHE A 30 6.60 11.15 -6.34
C PHE A 30 7.53 9.94 -6.12
N SER A 31 7.02 8.69 -6.13
CA SER A 31 7.84 7.51 -5.81
C SER A 31 8.45 6.78 -7.04
N GLN A 32 7.91 7.02 -8.24
CA GLN A 32 8.30 6.35 -9.50
C GLN A 32 8.12 4.81 -9.56
N ASN A 33 7.52 4.21 -8.54
CA ASN A 33 7.24 2.76 -8.51
C ASN A 33 6.03 2.38 -9.37
N ARG A 34 5.92 1.09 -9.69
CA ARG A 34 4.65 0.51 -10.15
C ARG A 34 3.66 0.54 -8.99
N ILE A 35 2.54 1.26 -9.15
CA ILE A 35 1.51 1.32 -8.10
C ILE A 35 0.46 0.24 -8.33
N VAL A 36 0.13 -0.48 -7.27
CA VAL A 36 -1.02 -1.39 -7.17
C VAL A 36 -2.17 -0.63 -6.51
N ASP A 37 -3.19 -0.31 -7.29
CA ASP A 37 -4.33 0.50 -6.87
C ASP A 37 -5.44 -0.36 -6.26
N LEU A 38 -5.48 -0.40 -4.92
CA LEU A 38 -6.44 -1.24 -4.19
C LEU A 38 -7.89 -0.72 -4.27
N ALA A 39 -8.09 0.55 -4.62
CA ALA A 39 -9.42 1.15 -4.77
C ALA A 39 -9.95 1.11 -6.20
N GLY A 40 -9.15 0.63 -7.17
CA GLY A 40 -9.56 0.58 -8.58
C GLY A 40 -9.93 1.95 -9.15
N LEU A 41 -9.25 3.02 -8.73
CA LEU A 41 -9.40 4.37 -9.25
C LEU A 41 -8.88 4.49 -10.70
N VAL A 42 -7.84 3.72 -11.03
CA VAL A 42 -7.20 3.71 -12.36
C VAL A 42 -7.01 2.30 -12.93
N ASP A 43 -7.34 1.24 -12.17
CA ASP A 43 -7.30 -0.16 -12.62
C ASP A 43 -8.72 -0.76 -12.72
N PRO A 44 -9.29 -0.87 -13.94
CA PRO A 44 -10.62 -1.43 -14.14
C PRO A 44 -10.77 -2.89 -13.69
N ALA A 45 -9.67 -3.66 -13.64
CA ALA A 45 -9.73 -5.05 -13.18
C ALA A 45 -10.05 -5.09 -11.67
N VAL A 46 -9.40 -4.23 -10.88
CA VAL A 46 -9.69 -4.12 -9.45
C VAL A 46 -11.13 -3.64 -9.23
N THR A 47 -11.58 -2.61 -9.97
CA THR A 47 -12.96 -2.11 -9.84
C THR A 47 -14.02 -3.20 -10.04
N ALA A 48 -13.77 -4.15 -10.96
CA ALA A 48 -14.70 -5.25 -11.24
C ALA A 48 -14.88 -6.22 -10.05
N HIS A 49 -13.92 -6.27 -9.14
CA HIS A 49 -13.90 -7.20 -8.00
C HIS A 49 -14.29 -6.56 -6.67
N ILE A 50 -14.27 -5.23 -6.54
CA ILE A 50 -14.57 -4.54 -5.26
C ILE A 50 -15.94 -4.92 -4.68
N ALA A 51 -16.95 -5.12 -5.53
CA ALA A 51 -18.30 -5.44 -5.06
C ALA A 51 -18.43 -6.87 -4.49
N SER A 52 -17.63 -7.82 -4.97
CA SER A 52 -17.68 -9.23 -4.56
C SER A 52 -16.63 -9.59 -3.52
N ASP A 53 -15.41 -9.10 -3.73
CA ASP A 53 -14.19 -9.54 -3.03
C ASP A 53 -13.63 -8.42 -2.12
N GLY A 54 -14.19 -7.21 -2.18
CA GLY A 54 -13.72 -6.07 -1.42
C GLY A 54 -12.42 -5.47 -1.99
N PHE A 55 -11.75 -4.67 -1.17
CA PHE A 55 -10.55 -3.91 -1.58
C PHE A 55 -9.25 -4.75 -1.54
N SER A 56 -9.29 -5.93 -0.94
CA SER A 56 -8.15 -6.84 -0.77
C SER A 56 -7.79 -7.61 -2.05
N TRP A 57 -8.73 -7.78 -2.98
CA TRP A 57 -8.50 -8.56 -4.21
C TRP A 57 -7.26 -8.09 -5.00
N GLY A 58 -7.06 -6.78 -5.15
CA GLY A 58 -5.90 -6.25 -5.88
C GLY A 58 -4.57 -6.58 -5.20
N PHE A 59 -4.55 -6.67 -3.87
CA PHE A 59 -3.36 -7.08 -3.13
C PHE A 59 -3.04 -8.56 -3.39
N GLU A 60 -4.06 -9.41 -3.32
CA GLU A 60 -3.92 -10.86 -3.55
C GLU A 60 -3.55 -11.18 -5.00
N ALA A 61 -4.23 -10.56 -5.96
CA ALA A 61 -4.02 -10.84 -7.38
C ALA A 61 -2.65 -10.38 -7.89
N TYR A 62 -2.13 -9.27 -7.36
CA TYR A 62 -0.91 -8.67 -7.86
C TYR A 62 0.32 -8.93 -7.01
N HIS A 63 0.16 -9.41 -5.78
CA HIS A 63 1.25 -9.71 -4.85
C HIS A 63 2.29 -8.57 -4.84
N PRO A 64 2.01 -7.44 -4.17
CA PRO A 64 2.90 -6.28 -4.21
C PRO A 64 4.19 -6.54 -3.43
N ASP A 65 5.30 -5.93 -3.85
CA ASP A 65 6.58 -6.03 -3.14
C ASP A 65 6.55 -5.23 -1.83
N TYR A 66 5.84 -4.11 -1.84
CA TYR A 66 5.62 -3.26 -0.68
C TYR A 66 4.14 -2.97 -0.44
N TYR A 67 3.75 -2.87 0.82
CA TYR A 67 2.44 -2.41 1.26
C TYR A 67 2.58 -1.25 2.24
N VAL A 68 1.82 -0.19 1.97
CA VAL A 68 1.72 0.96 2.89
C VAL A 68 0.53 0.72 3.81
N ASP A 69 0.82 0.30 5.03
CA ASP A 69 -0.19 0.07 6.05
C ASP A 69 -0.51 1.36 6.80
N ASN A 70 -1.71 1.88 6.55
CA ASN A 70 -2.23 3.07 7.21
C ASN A 70 -3.54 2.69 7.93
N PRO A 71 -3.54 2.67 9.29
CA PRO A 71 -4.70 2.24 10.07
C PRO A 71 -5.98 3.05 9.85
N ALA A 72 -5.89 4.25 9.26
CA ALA A 72 -7.07 5.01 8.85
C ALA A 72 -7.95 4.27 7.82
N PHE A 73 -7.42 3.24 7.15
CA PHE A 73 -8.12 2.44 6.15
C PHE A 73 -8.46 1.01 6.62
N ASP A 74 -8.39 0.72 7.92
CA ASP A 74 -8.70 -0.62 8.45
C ASP A 74 -10.16 -1.03 8.22
N TRP A 75 -11.06 -0.05 8.07
CA TRP A 75 -12.45 -0.31 7.68
C TRP A 75 -12.58 -0.96 6.29
N ALA A 76 -11.58 -0.77 5.41
CA ALA A 76 -11.56 -1.27 4.03
C ALA A 76 -10.58 -2.42 3.84
N LEU A 77 -9.42 -2.37 4.51
CA LEU A 77 -8.27 -3.25 4.28
C LEU A 77 -7.85 -4.05 5.53
N GLY A 78 -8.68 -4.04 6.58
CA GLY A 78 -8.39 -4.78 7.82
C GLY A 78 -8.38 -6.30 7.63
N ASP A 79 -8.98 -6.81 6.56
CA ASP A 79 -8.98 -8.22 6.19
C ASP A 79 -7.61 -8.72 5.67
N LEU A 80 -6.72 -7.81 5.23
CA LEU A 80 -5.36 -8.15 4.80
C LEU A 80 -4.45 -8.56 5.97
N ARG A 81 -4.82 -8.27 7.23
CA ARG A 81 -3.97 -8.47 8.41
C ARG A 81 -3.32 -9.87 8.50
N PRO A 82 -4.01 -10.99 8.20
CA PRO A 82 -3.38 -12.30 8.20
C PRO A 82 -2.28 -12.44 7.12
N GLN A 83 -2.47 -11.82 5.96
CA GLN A 83 -1.54 -11.89 4.81
C GLN A 83 -0.27 -11.07 5.06
N LEU A 84 -0.35 -10.05 5.90
CA LEU A 84 0.82 -9.24 6.30
C LEU A 84 1.84 -10.04 7.13
N ALA A 85 1.52 -11.27 7.56
CA ALA A 85 2.50 -12.18 8.17
C ALA A 85 3.67 -12.51 7.22
N ASP A 86 3.44 -12.47 5.91
CA ASP A 86 4.46 -12.69 4.88
C ASP A 86 5.25 -11.42 4.55
N TYR A 87 4.98 -10.32 5.26
CA TYR A 87 5.66 -9.05 5.12
C TYR A 87 6.45 -8.73 6.39
N GLU A 88 7.49 -7.91 6.25
CA GLU A 88 8.28 -7.35 7.35
C GLU A 88 8.25 -5.82 7.32
N GLU A 89 8.24 -5.20 8.50
CA GLU A 89 8.27 -3.75 8.62
C GLU A 89 9.66 -3.22 8.28
N ARG A 90 9.71 -2.27 7.33
CA ARG A 90 10.96 -1.63 6.89
C ARG A 90 11.09 -0.20 7.39
N PHE A 91 9.96 0.47 7.61
CA PHE A 91 9.94 1.84 8.04
C PHE A 91 8.61 2.21 8.70
N VAL A 92 8.69 3.12 9.66
CA VAL A 92 7.53 3.70 10.34
C VAL A 92 7.57 5.21 10.17
N ILE A 93 6.47 5.75 9.68
CA ILE A 93 6.19 7.18 9.69
C ILE A 93 5.33 7.42 10.92
N GLU A 94 5.93 8.00 11.95
CA GLU A 94 5.23 8.39 13.16
C GLU A 94 4.05 9.32 12.83
N GLY A 95 2.91 9.02 13.42
CA GLY A 95 1.76 9.89 13.40
C GLY A 95 2.03 11.21 14.12
N PHE A 96 1.20 12.20 13.87
CA PHE A 96 1.22 13.46 14.61
C PHE A 96 -0.04 13.55 15.48
N ASP A 97 0.13 13.98 16.74
CA ASP A 97 -0.90 13.93 17.78
C ASP A 97 -1.51 12.52 17.94
N ASP A 98 -2.84 12.38 17.84
CA ASP A 98 -3.57 11.13 17.98
C ASP A 98 -3.64 10.32 16.66
N ALA A 99 -3.00 10.78 15.59
CA ALA A 99 -2.99 10.06 14.32
C ALA A 99 -2.17 8.77 14.44
N PRO A 100 -2.63 7.64 13.86
CA PRO A 100 -1.88 6.40 13.91
C PRO A 100 -0.61 6.47 13.04
N ASN A 101 0.35 5.62 13.38
CA ASN A 101 1.56 5.43 12.59
C ASN A 101 1.23 4.79 11.24
N ILE A 102 1.95 5.21 10.19
CA ILE A 102 1.92 4.55 8.88
C ILE A 102 3.17 3.69 8.77
N ARG A 103 2.99 2.44 8.38
CA ARG A 103 4.09 1.48 8.23
C ARG A 103 4.31 1.16 6.77
N ILE A 104 5.57 0.99 6.39
CA ILE A 104 5.95 0.46 5.09
C ILE A 104 6.42 -0.96 5.32
N LEU A 105 5.66 -1.91 4.78
CA LEU A 105 5.93 -3.34 4.89
C LEU A 105 6.48 -3.85 3.55
N GLN A 106 7.49 -4.71 3.59
CA GLN A 106 8.08 -5.37 2.43
C GLN A 106 7.80 -6.85 2.49
N ARG A 107 7.45 -7.47 1.35
CA ARG A 107 7.25 -8.92 1.29
C ARG A 107 8.58 -9.63 1.56
N LYS A 108 8.53 -10.69 2.39
CA LYS A 108 9.67 -11.57 2.64
C LYS A 108 9.98 -12.41 1.39
N GLU A 109 11.26 -12.71 1.20
CA GLU A 109 11.71 -13.66 0.15
C GLU A 109 11.35 -15.11 0.50
#